data_AF-A0A2N6KCL7-F1
#
_entry.id   AF-A0A2N6KCL7-F1
#
_cell.length_a   1.000
_cell.length_b   1.000
_cell.length_c   1.000
_cell.angle_alpha   90.00
_cell.angle_beta   90.00
_cell.angle_gamma   90.00
#
_symmetry.space_group_name_H-M   'P 1'
#
loop_
_entity.id
_entity.type
_entity.pdbx_description
1 polymer ?
#
loop_
_entity_poly.entity_id
_entity_poly.type
_entity_poly.pdbx_seq_one_letter_code
_entity_poly.pdbx_strand_id
1 'polypeptide(L)'
;MSVKFLPDIGDLAEGLGVTGIAALLLLPVFAPVIARVGKPITKTMIKGAILFYEKNREAIAELGDTWDDIVAEARAELAEEKPMKSAKLIE
;
A
#
# COMPACT_ATOMS: atom_id res chain seq x y z
N MET A 1 12.15 -5.05 17.78
CA MET A 1 12.40 -5.28 16.35
C MET A 1 12.37 -3.92 15.67
N SER A 2 13.54 -3.38 15.32
CA SER A 2 13.64 -2.05 14.73
C SER A 2 13.24 -2.16 13.26
N VAL A 3 12.00 -1.78 12.93
CA VAL A 3 11.56 -1.72 11.54
C VAL A 3 12.33 -0.57 10.90
N LYS A 4 13.36 -0.89 10.11
CA LYS A 4 14.10 0.11 9.32
C LYS A 4 13.14 0.67 8.29
N PHE A 5 12.65 1.88 8.57
CA PHE A 5 11.68 2.59 7.74
C PHE A 5 12.29 3.13 6.44
N LEU A 6 13.62 3.10 6.34
CA LEU A 6 14.37 3.56 5.17
C LEU A 6 15.21 2.40 4.63
N PRO A 7 15.13 2.12 3.32
CA PRO A 7 15.99 1.14 2.67
C PRO A 7 17.45 1.59 2.80
N ASP A 8 18.36 0.64 2.93
CA ASP A 8 19.78 0.92 2.97
C ASP A 8 20.21 1.52 1.61
N ILE A 9 21.08 2.53 1.65
CA ILE A 9 21.51 3.24 0.43
C ILE A 9 22.21 2.27 -0.54
N GLY A 10 22.82 1.20 -0.04
CA GLY A 10 23.39 0.11 -0.83
C GLY A 10 22.32 -0.65 -1.63
N ASP A 11 21.21 -1.01 -1.00
CA ASP A 11 20.10 -1.72 -1.66
C ASP A 11 19.42 -0.84 -2.71
N LEU A 12 19.30 0.46 -2.43
CA LEU A 12 18.81 1.44 -3.41
C LEU A 12 19.78 1.62 -4.58
N ALA A 13 21.08 1.66 -4.32
CA ALA A 13 22.09 1.78 -5.36
C ALA A 13 22.12 0.55 -6.29
N GLU A 14 21.97 -0.65 -5.72
CA GLU A 14 21.94 -1.91 -6.46
C GLU A 14 20.68 -2.05 -7.32
N GLY A 15 19.52 -1.62 -6.80
CA GLY A 15 18.24 -1.65 -7.52
C GLY A 15 18.08 -0.57 -8.60
N LEU A 16 18.75 0.59 -8.46
CA LEU A 16 18.61 1.73 -9.38
C LEU A 16 19.75 1.83 -10.42
N GLY A 17 20.78 0.98 -10.30
CA GLY A 17 21.92 0.95 -11.20
C GLY A 17 22.77 2.23 -11.17
N VAL A 18 23.70 2.36 -12.13
CA VAL A 18 24.69 3.46 -12.19
C VAL A 18 24.05 4.85 -12.20
N THR A 19 22.91 5.00 -12.89
CA THR A 19 22.14 6.25 -12.92
C THR A 19 21.52 6.59 -11.57
N GLY A 20 21.09 5.59 -10.81
CA GLY A 20 20.58 5.77 -9.45
C GLY A 20 21.65 6.18 -8.46
N ILE A 21 22.84 5.60 -8.57
CA ILE A 21 24.00 5.97 -7.75
C ILE A 21 24.37 7.44 -7.96
N ALA A 22 24.44 7.89 -9.21
CA ALA A 22 24.73 9.29 -9.52
C ALA A 22 23.69 10.25 -8.91
N ALA A 23 22.40 9.88 -8.93
CA ALA A 23 21.33 10.65 -8.30
C ALA A 23 21.46 10.70 -6.77
N LEU A 24 21.82 9.58 -6.13
CA LEU A 24 22.03 9.50 -4.68
C LEU A 24 23.22 10.35 -4.22
N LEU A 25 24.28 10.44 -5.02
CA LEU A 25 25.42 11.32 -4.72
C LEU A 25 25.07 12.81 -4.74
N LEU A 26 24.06 13.20 -5.54
CA LEU A 26 23.55 14.56 -5.57
C LEU A 26 22.54 14.85 -4.45
N LEU A 27 22.08 13.83 -3.72
CA LEU A 27 21.08 13.97 -2.65
C LEU A 27 21.49 15.00 -1.58
N PRO A 28 22.74 15.09 -1.08
CA PRO A 28 23.13 16.10 -0.10
C PRO A 28 23.03 17.54 -0.62
N VAL A 29 23.24 17.75 -1.93
CA VAL A 29 23.14 19.05 -2.59
C VAL A 29 21.67 19.51 -2.62
N PHE A 30 20.75 18.58 -2.87
CA PHE A 30 19.32 18.86 -2.94
C PHE A 30 18.58 18.75 -1.59
N ALA A 31 19.16 18.06 -0.60
CA ALA A 31 18.61 17.88 0.74
C ALA A 31 18.11 19.19 1.39
N PRO A 32 18.84 20.33 1.39
CA PRO A 32 18.35 21.57 1.98
C PRO A 32 17.14 22.15 1.24
N VAL A 33 17.03 21.94 -0.08
CA VAL A 33 15.87 22.38 -0.88
C VAL A 33 14.67 21.51 -0.51
N ILE A 34 14.84 20.19 -0.52
CA ILE A 34 13.80 19.21 -0.14
C ILE A 34 13.32 19.47 1.30
N ALA A 35 14.22 19.76 2.24
CA ALA A 35 13.85 20.07 3.62
C ALA A 35 13.03 21.36 3.74
N ARG A 36 13.32 22.39 2.92
CA ARG A 36 12.60 23.67 2.92
C ARG A 36 11.21 23.57 2.29
N VAL A 37 11.06 22.78 1.21
CA VAL A 37 9.77 22.66 0.50
C VAL A 37 8.95 21.43 0.90
N GLY A 38 9.56 20.46 1.60
CA GLY A 38 8.89 19.21 1.97
C GLY A 38 7.71 19.44 2.91
N LYS A 39 7.90 20.26 3.96
CA LYS A 39 6.82 20.56 4.93
C LYS A 39 5.54 21.14 4.28
N PRO A 40 5.59 22.18 3.42
CA PRO A 40 4.39 22.67 2.77
C PRO A 40 3.80 21.67 1.75
N ILE A 41 4.62 20.88 1.06
CA ILE A 41 4.15 19.83 0.14
C ILE A 41 3.40 18.75 0.90
N THR A 42 4.00 18.16 1.93
CA THR A 42 3.36 17.13 2.77
C THR A 42 2.07 17.66 3.38
N LYS A 43 2.06 18.91 3.87
CA LYS A 43 0.85 19.52 4.42
C LYS A 43 -0.26 19.65 3.38
N THR A 44 0.09 19.98 2.13
CA THR A 44 -0.87 20.09 1.03
C THR A 44 -1.38 18.71 0.61
N MET A 45 -0.50 17.71 0.52
CA MET A 45 -0.88 16.32 0.25
C MET A 45 -1.83 15.78 1.32
N ILE A 46 -1.53 15.98 2.60
CA ILE A 46 -2.41 15.56 3.70
C ILE A 46 -3.77 16.22 3.59
N LYS A 47 -3.82 17.54 3.38
CA LYS A 47 -5.09 18.26 3.19
C LYS A 47 -5.88 17.77 1.98
N GLY A 48 -5.19 17.54 0.86
CA GLY A 48 -5.79 17.00 -0.35
C GLY A 48 -6.36 15.60 -0.13
N ALA A 49 -5.63 14.74 0.59
CA ALA A 49 -6.08 13.40 0.94
C ALA A 49 -7.30 13.41 1.86
N ILE A 50 -7.31 14.27 2.88
CA ILE A 50 -8.47 14.47 3.76
C ILE A 50 -9.68 14.90 2.94
N LEU A 51 -9.53 15.95 2.12
CA LEU A 51 -10.63 16.47 1.32
C LEU A 51 -11.14 15.43 0.30
N PHE A 52 -10.23 14.68 -0.32
CA PHE A 52 -10.60 13.59 -1.23
C PHE A 52 -11.39 12.50 -0.50
N TYR A 53 -10.92 12.06 0.67
CA TYR A 53 -11.62 11.06 1.48
C TYR A 53 -12.99 11.56 1.91
N GLU A 54 -13.10 12.78 2.43
CA GLU A 54 -14.37 13.37 2.85
C GLU A 54 -15.37 13.46 1.68
N LYS A 55 -14.91 13.90 0.50
CA LYS A 55 -15.75 14.01 -0.70
C LYS A 55 -16.21 12.67 -1.27
N ASN A 56 -15.43 11.61 -1.09
CA ASN A 56 -15.71 10.29 -1.63
C ASN A 56 -16.09 9.28 -0.53
N ARG A 57 -16.37 9.74 0.70
CA ARG A 57 -16.59 8.86 1.85
C ARG A 57 -17.76 7.90 1.63
N GLU A 58 -18.84 8.41 1.04
CA GLU A 58 -20.04 7.63 0.73
C GLU A 58 -19.74 6.58 -0.35
N ALA A 59 -19.06 6.97 -1.44
CA ALA A 59 -18.63 6.03 -2.47
C ALA A 59 -17.67 4.95 -1.94
N ILE A 60 -16.74 5.31 -1.04
CA ILE A 60 -15.85 4.35 -0.37
C ILE A 60 -16.66 3.39 0.52
N ALA A 61 -17.70 3.86 1.19
CA ALA A 61 -18.57 3.02 2.02
C ALA A 61 -19.36 2.02 1.16
N GLU A 62 -19.95 2.47 0.06
CA GLU A 62 -20.68 1.62 -0.89
C GLU A 62 -19.78 0.56 -1.55
N LEU A 63 -18.54 0.94 -1.89
CA LEU A 63 -17.52 -0.01 -2.35
C LEU A 63 -17.15 -1.03 -1.28
N GLY A 64 -17.13 -0.63 -0.01
CA GLY A 64 -16.89 -1.53 1.12
C GLY A 64 -17.98 -2.60 1.24
N ASP A 65 -19.25 -2.21 1.16
CA ASP A 65 -20.37 -3.14 1.18
C ASP A 65 -20.30 -4.13 0.00
N THR A 66 -20.06 -3.61 -1.21
CA THR A 66 -19.90 -4.45 -2.43
C THR A 66 -18.71 -5.40 -2.31
N TRP A 67 -17.62 -4.95 -1.68
CA TRP A 67 -16.43 -5.75 -1.44
C TRP A 67 -16.69 -6.88 -0.44
N ASP A 68 -17.40 -6.58 0.65
CA ASP A 68 -17.77 -7.58 1.65
C ASP A 68 -18.65 -8.67 1.03
N ASP A 69 -19.56 -8.32 0.13
CA ASP A 69 -20.37 -9.28 -0.64
C ASP A 69 -19.49 -10.21 -1.50
N ILE A 70 -18.56 -9.66 -2.29
CA ILE A 70 -17.63 -10.45 -3.12
C ILE A 70 -16.75 -11.35 -2.25
N VAL A 71 -16.26 -10.84 -1.11
CA VAL A 71 -15.45 -11.63 -0.18
C VAL A 71 -16.27 -12.76 0.45
N ALA A 72 -17.54 -12.51 0.78
CA ALA A 72 -18.43 -13.54 1.30
C ALA A 72 -18.69 -14.63 0.25
N GLU A 73 -18.94 -14.25 -1.00
CA GLU A 73 -19.10 -15.16 -2.13
C GLU A 73 -17.85 -16.03 -2.35
N ALA A 74 -16.66 -15.42 -2.46
CA ALA A 74 -15.40 -16.16 -2.62
C ALA A 74 -15.11 -17.11 -1.44
N ARG A 75 -15.49 -16.74 -0.21
CA ARG A 75 -15.37 -17.62 0.97
C ARG A 75 -16.32 -18.80 0.91
N ALA A 76 -17.54 -18.59 0.41
CA ALA A 76 -18.52 -19.65 0.23
C ALA A 76 -18.03 -20.64 -0.84
N GLU A 77 -17.52 -20.15 -1.98
CA GLU A 77 -16.94 -20.98 -3.03
C GLU A 77 -15.78 -21.85 -2.50
N LEU A 78 -14.84 -21.26 -1.75
CA LEU A 78 -13.73 -22.00 -1.12
C LEU A 78 -14.20 -23.04 -0.08
N ALA A 79 -15.36 -22.82 0.56
CA ALA A 79 -15.95 -23.75 1.52
C ALA A 79 -16.70 -24.88 0.82
N GLU A 80 -17.35 -24.62 -0.32
CA GLU A 80 -17.99 -25.64 -1.16
C GLU A 80 -16.96 -26.49 -1.93
N GLU A 81 -15.83 -25.90 -2.33
CA GLU A 81 -14.70 -26.63 -2.93
C GLU A 81 -14.00 -27.57 -1.94
N LYS A 82 -14.24 -27.47 -0.63
CA LYS A 82 -13.88 -28.53 0.32
C LYS A 82 -14.88 -29.66 0.17
N PRO A 83 -14.53 -30.78 -0.50
CA PRO A 83 -15.47 -31.86 -0.66
C PRO A 83 -15.86 -32.38 0.72
N MET A 84 -17.16 -32.54 0.89
CA MET A 84 -17.85 -33.41 1.84
C MET A 84 -17.33 -34.87 1.69
N LYS A 85 -16.04 -35.10 1.97
CA LYS A 85 -15.35 -36.40 1.90
C LYS A 85 -15.51 -37.22 3.19
N SER A 86 -16.36 -36.77 4.12
CA SER A 86 -16.58 -37.42 5.41
C SER A 86 -17.96 -38.07 5.57
N ALA A 87 -18.90 -37.88 4.61
CA ALA A 87 -20.28 -38.36 4.75
C ALA A 87 -20.60 -39.66 3.98
N LYS A 88 -19.62 -40.30 3.31
CA LYS A 88 -19.85 -41.54 2.54
C LYS A 88 -18.77 -42.60 2.76
N LEU A 89 -18.44 -42.85 4.02
CA LEU A 89 -17.56 -43.97 4.42
C LEU A 89 -18.16 -44.84 5.55
N ILE A 90 -19.46 -44.69 5.84
CA ILE A 90 -20.17 -45.53 6.80
C ILE A 90 -21.52 -45.94 6.20
N GLU A 91 -21.48 -46.79 5.18
CA GLU A 91 -22.57 -47.74 4.88
C GLU A 91 -21.95 -49.02 4.32
#